data_AF-A0A838D2A2-F1
#
_entry.id   AF-A0A838D2A2-F1
#
_cell.length_a   1.000
_cell.length_b   1.000
_cell.length_c   1.000
_cell.angle_alpha   90.00
_cell.angle_beta   90.00
_cell.angle_gamma   90.00
#
_symmetry.space_group_name_H-M   'P 1'
#
loop_
_entity.id
_entity.type
_entity.pdbx_description
1 polymer ?
#
loop_
_entity_poly.entity_id
_entity_poly.type
_entity_poly.pdbx_seq_one_letter_code
_entity_poly.pdbx_strand_id
1 'polypeptide(L)' 'MPIGPLELVIVLIITLLVLGPKRLPDAGRSLGRAMKEFKSAVGGDGDRDERDELPPEAPRNEQAPDR' A
#
# COMPACT_ATOMS: atom_id res chain seq x y z
N MET A 1 30.51 -15.55 -5.67
CA MET A 1 29.23 -16.30 -5.71
C MET A 1 28.14 -15.32 -5.31
N PRO A 2 27.14 -15.04 -6.16
CA PRO A 2 26.07 -14.13 -5.78
C PRO A 2 25.26 -14.76 -4.65
N ILE A 3 24.89 -13.95 -3.66
CA ILE A 3 23.99 -14.34 -2.59
C ILE A 3 22.70 -14.83 -3.25
N GLY A 4 22.46 -16.13 -3.16
CA GLY A 4 21.32 -16.76 -3.79
C GLY A 4 20.03 -16.45 -3.03
N PRO A 5 18.86 -16.57 -3.69
CA PRO A 5 17.57 -16.45 -3.01
C PRO A 5 17.46 -17.34 -1.76
N LEU A 6 18.11 -18.52 -1.78
CA LEU A 6 18.16 -19.44 -0.65
C LEU A 6 18.85 -18.83 0.59
N GLU A 7 19.98 -18.15 0.39
CA GLU A 7 20.75 -17.56 1.49
C GLU A 7 19.99 -16.38 2.11
N LEU A 8 19.31 -15.58 1.28
CA LEU A 8 18.41 -14.53 1.75
C LEU A 8 17.26 -15.09 2.60
N VAL A 9 16.67 -16.22 2.20
CA VAL A 9 15.59 -16.89 2.95
C VAL A 9 16.09 -17.37 4.32
N ILE A 10 17.30 -17.91 4.41
CA ILE A 10 17.89 -18.34 5.69
C ILE A 10 18.08 -17.14 6.63
N VAL A 11 18.63 -16.04 6.12
CA VAL A 11 18.78 -14.79 6.91
C VAL A 11 17.42 -14.24 7.35
N LEU A 12 16.42 -14.31 6.47
CA LEU A 12 15.06 -13.88 6.78
C LEU A 12 14.47 -14.72 7.92
N ILE A 13 14.63 -16.05 7.91
CA ILE A 13 14.17 -16.92 8.99
C ILE A 13 14.83 -16.55 10.32
N ILE A 14 16.15 -16.35 10.35
CA ILE A 14 16.86 -15.95 11.59
C ILE A 14 16.34 -14.61 12.09
N THR A 15 16.17 -13.63 11.21
CA THR A 15 15.63 -12.31 11.57
C THR A 15 14.20 -12.41 12.09
N LEU A 16 13.37 -13.27 11.48
CA LEU A 16 12.00 -13.55 11.92
C LEU A 16 11.96 -14.23 13.30
N LEU A 17 12.97 -15.03 13.67
CA LEU A 17 13.04 -15.62 15.01
C LEU A 17 13.40 -14.57 16.06
N VAL A 18 14.32 -13.65 15.76
CA VAL A 18 14.75 -12.58 16.68
C VAL A 18 13.68 -11.50 16.82
N LEU A 19 13.15 -11.02 15.70
CA LEU A 19 12.18 -9.93 15.65
C LEU A 19 10.74 -10.42 15.84
N GLY A 20 10.45 -11.67 15.44
CA GLY A 20 9.12 -12.25 15.41
C GLY A 20 8.40 -12.04 14.07
N PRO A 21 7.72 -13.07 13.52
CA PRO A 21 7.07 -12.97 12.21
C PRO A 21 5.89 -12.01 12.15
N LYS A 22 5.30 -11.67 13.30
CA LYS A 22 4.24 -10.65 13.39
C LYS A 22 4.79 -9.22 13.35
N ARG A 23 6.03 -8.99 13.76
CA ARG A 23 6.62 -7.63 13.84
C ARG A 23 7.12 -7.14 12.49
N LEU A 24 7.55 -8.05 11.62
CA LEU A 24 8.05 -7.73 10.28
C LEU A 24 6.99 -7.06 9.37
N PRO A 25 5.74 -7.55 9.27
CA PRO A 25 4.70 -6.87 8.49
C PRO A 25 4.26 -5.54 9.13
N ASP A 26 4.22 -5.43 10.45
CA ASP A 26 3.87 -4.17 11.11
C ASP A 26 4.91 -3.07 10.89
N ALA A 27 6.20 -3.42 10.99
CA ALA A 27 7.32 -2.53 10.66
C ALA A 27 7.33 -2.16 9.16
N GLY A 28 7.01 -3.10 8.27
CA GLY A 28 6.87 -2.83 6.84
C GLY A 28 5.72 -1.88 6.52
N ARG A 29 4.57 -2.01 7.20
CA ARG A 29 3.43 -1.10 7.03
C ARG A 29 3.73 0.31 7.55
N SER A 30 4.39 0.45 8.70
CA SER A 30 4.76 1.77 9.22
C SER A 30 5.79 2.46 8.32
N LEU A 31 6.82 1.73 7.89
CA LEU A 31 7.82 2.23 6.95
C LEU A 31 7.21 2.55 5.58
N GLY A 32 6.28 1.73 5.09
CA GLY A 32 5.59 1.96 3.82
C GLY A 32 4.75 3.23 3.82
N ARG A 33 4.03 3.52 4.92
CA ARG A 33 3.32 4.79 5.10
C ARG A 33 4.28 5.97 5.14
N ALA A 34 5.33 5.87 5.95
CA ALA A 34 6.37 6.91 6.03
C ALA A 34 7.04 7.16 4.66
N MET A 35 7.26 6.11 3.86
CA MET A 35 7.85 6.23 2.54
C MET A 35 6.89 6.82 1.51
N LYS A 36 5.59 6.52 1.61
CA LYS A 36 4.54 7.17 0.81
C LYS A 36 4.51 8.66 1.10
N GLU A 37 4.45 9.05 2.37
CA GLU A 37 4.45 10.44 2.81
C GLU A 37 5.76 11.16 2.43
N PHE A 38 6.92 10.52 2.63
CA PHE A 38 8.22 11.06 2.24
C PHE A 38 8.31 11.28 0.73
N LYS A 39 7.83 10.32 -0.08
CA LYS A 39 7.79 10.46 -1.54
C LYS A 39 6.83 11.57 -1.98
N SER A 40 5.66 11.70 -1.35
CA SER A 40 4.73 12.80 -1.60
C SER A 40 5.33 14.15 -1.24
N ALA A 41 6.08 14.24 -0.14
CA ALA A 41 6.74 15.46 0.31
C ALA A 41 7.96 15.87 -0.54
N VAL A 42 8.73 14.89 -1.03
CA VAL A 42 9.97 15.15 -1.80
C VAL A 42 9.72 15.24 -3.31
N GLY A 43 8.73 14.55 -3.86
CA GLY A 43 8.60 14.34 -5.31
C GLY A 43 7.23 14.61 -5.93
N GLY A 44 6.23 15.02 -5.15
CA GLY A 44 4.97 15.57 -5.69
C GLY A 44 4.31 14.75 -6.80
N ASP A 45 3.92 13.51 -6.51
CA ASP A 45 2.85 12.83 -7.26
C ASP A 45 1.73 12.52 -6.26
N GLY A 46 0.77 13.44 -6.22
CA GLY A 46 -0.49 13.27 -5.53
C GLY A 46 -1.39 12.25 -6.23
N ASP A 47 -2.30 11.72 -5.43
CA ASP A 47 -3.63 11.27 -5.85
C ASP A 47 -3.71 10.00 -6.70
N ARG A 48 -3.51 8.85 -6.02
CA ARG A 48 -4.16 7.58 -6.41
C ARG A 48 -4.84 6.86 -5.25
N ASP A 49 -5.30 7.60 -4.24
CA ASP A 49 -6.11 7.06 -3.13
C ASP A 49 -7.62 7.37 -3.27
N GLU A 50 -8.10 7.84 -4.43
CA GLU A 50 -9.54 8.02 -4.71
C GLU A 50 -10.22 6.77 -5.33
N ARG A 51 -9.58 5.60 -5.30
CA ARG A 51 -10.13 4.36 -5.91
C ARG A 51 -10.95 3.47 -4.97
N ASP A 52 -11.26 3.90 -3.75
CA ASP A 52 -12.12 3.11 -2.83
C ASP A 52 -13.48 3.78 -2.52
N GLU A 53 -13.77 4.95 -3.09
CA GLU A 53 -15.09 5.59 -2.99
C GLU A 53 -15.64 5.88 -4.38
N LEU A 54 -16.03 4.83 -5.11
CA LEU A 54 -17.07 4.98 -6.12
C LEU A 54 -18.40 4.92 -5.37
N PRO A 55 -19.15 6.04 -5.20
CA PRO A 55 -20.56 5.90 -4.93
C PRO A 55 -21.13 5.09 -6.10
N PRO A 56 -21.88 4.00 -5.86
CA PRO A 56 -22.61 3.37 -6.95
C PRO A 56 -23.47 4.48 -7.57
N GLU A 57 -23.15 4.86 -8.81
CA GLU A 57 -23.98 5.75 -9.60
C GLU A 57 -25.37 5.11 -9.68
N ALA A 58 -26.27 5.53 -8.79
CA ALA A 58 -27.68 5.36 -9.01
C ALA A 58 -27.95 6.10 -10.32
N PRO A 59 -28.43 5.45 -11.39
CA PRO A 59 -28.80 6.16 -12.60
C PRO A 59 -29.95 7.10 -12.22
N ARG A 60 -29.58 8.35 -11.95
CA ARG A 60 -30.49 9.48 -11.83
C ARG A 60 -30.90 9.79 -13.26
N ASN A 61 -31.89 9.03 -13.73
CA ASN A 61 -32.69 9.39 -14.88
C ASN A 61 -33.39 10.72 -14.56
N GLU A 62 -32.65 11.78 -14.85
CA GLU A 62 -33.10 13.13 -15.06
C GLU A 62 -34.38 13.10 -15.91
N GLN A 63 -35.49 13.41 -15.26
CA GLN A 63 -36.39 14.49 -15.69
C GLN A 63 -36.43 14.70 -17.21
N ALA A 64 -37.50 14.20 -17.86
CA ALA A 64 -38.13 14.99 -18.90
C ALA A 64 -39.22 15.83 -18.21
N PRO A 65 -39.03 17.16 -18.11
CA PRO A 65 -40.06 18.08 -17.63
C PRO A 65 -41.14 18.22 -18.71
N ASP A 66 -42.39 18.11 -18.28
CA ASP A 66 -43.50 19.01 -18.65
C ASP A 66 -43.47 19.59 -20.09
N ARG A 67 -44.13 18.91 -21.04
CA ARG A 67 -44.97 19.49 -22.12
C ARG A 67 -45.99 18.48 -22.65
#